data_AF-A0A480AIX5-F1
#
_entry.id   AF-A0A480AIX5-F1
#
_cell.length_a   1.000
_cell.length_b   1.000
_cell.length_c   1.000
_cell.angle_alpha   90.00
_cell.angle_beta   90.00
_cell.angle_gamma   90.00
#
_symmetry.space_group_name_H-M   'P 1'
#
loop_
_entity.id
_entity.type
_entity.pdbx_description
1 polymer ?
#
loop_
_entity_poly.entity_id
_entity_poly.type
_entity_poly.pdbx_seq_one_letter_code
_entity_poly.pdbx_strand_id
1 'polypeptide(L)'
;MTVPDNKKIVEERKELIKEVLKAYPEKAAKKREKHLNVHEEGKTDCGVKSNIKSLPGVMTARGCAYAGSKGVVWGPIKDMIHISHGPVGCGYWSWSGRRNYYLGTTGVDTFGTMHFTSDFQERDIVFGGDKKLTKLIEELDVLFPLNRGVSIQSECPIGLIGDDIEAVAKKTSKTIGKPVIPVRCEGFRGVSQSLGHHIANDMIRDWVFPRADQGKKDGTLKFEGTPYDVAIIGDYNIGGDAWASRILLEEIGLRVVAQWSGDGTINEMLMTPNVKMNLIHCYRSMNYISRHMEEAYGIPCLNYDNVS
;
A
#
# COMPACT_ATOMS: atom_id res chain seq x y z
N MET A 1 15.97 -30.71 31.81
CA MET A 1 14.66 -30.28 31.28
C MET A 1 14.36 -31.13 30.07
N THR A 2 13.44 -32.08 30.18
CA THR A 2 12.99 -32.90 29.05
C THR A 2 12.21 -32.03 28.09
N VAL A 3 12.59 -32.04 26.81
CA VAL A 3 11.81 -31.39 25.74
C VAL A 3 10.42 -32.04 25.75
N PRO A 4 9.32 -31.27 25.85
CA PRO A 4 7.99 -31.86 25.88
C PRO A 4 7.73 -32.60 24.57
N ASP A 5 7.11 -33.78 24.66
CA ASP A 5 6.70 -34.57 23.50
C ASP A 5 5.81 -33.72 22.58
N ASN A 6 6.24 -33.53 21.32
CA ASN A 6 5.59 -32.65 20.35
C ASN A 6 4.10 -33.02 20.15
N LYS A 7 3.76 -34.32 20.27
CA LYS A 7 2.37 -34.79 20.19
C LYS A 7 1.50 -34.29 21.35
N LYS A 8 2.06 -34.22 22.56
CA LYS A 8 1.35 -33.74 23.74
C LYS A 8 1.02 -32.24 23.62
N ILE A 9 1.96 -31.46 23.08
CA ILE A 9 1.78 -30.02 22.83
C ILE A 9 0.66 -29.76 21.82
N VAL A 10 0.58 -30.54 20.73
CA VAL A 10 -0.46 -30.37 19.70
C VAL A 10 -1.86 -30.57 20.27
N GLU A 11 -2.05 -31.61 21.07
CA GLU A 11 -3.36 -31.89 21.68
C GLU A 11 -3.76 -30.85 22.73
N GLU A 12 -2.83 -30.45 23.61
CA GLU A 12 -3.05 -29.36 24.59
C GLU A 12 -3.49 -28.05 23.89
N ARG A 13 -2.88 -27.72 22.74
CA ARG A 13 -3.24 -26.54 21.94
C ARG A 13 -4.61 -26.67 21.27
N LYS A 14 -4.99 -27.87 20.81
CA LYS A 14 -6.33 -28.13 20.26
C LYS A 14 -7.41 -27.97 21.33
N GLU A 15 -7.14 -28.40 22.55
CA GLU A 15 -8.04 -28.21 23.70
C GLU A 15 -8.20 -26.73 24.05
N LEU A 16 -7.10 -25.97 24.07
CA LEU A 16 -7.13 -24.52 24.27
C LEU A 16 -8.00 -23.81 23.23
N ILE A 17 -7.90 -24.17 21.95
CA ILE A 17 -8.76 -23.61 20.89
C ILE A 17 -10.24 -23.87 21.21
N LYS A 18 -10.59 -25.10 21.61
CA LYS A 18 -11.97 -25.45 21.97
C LYS A 18 -12.46 -24.66 23.19
N GLU A 19 -11.61 -24.47 24.19
CA GLU A 19 -11.94 -23.67 25.38
C GLU A 19 -12.24 -22.21 25.02
N VAL A 20 -11.37 -21.56 24.25
CA VAL A 20 -11.56 -20.18 23.79
C VAL A 20 -12.85 -20.04 22.97
N LEU A 21 -13.18 -21.03 22.13
CA LEU A 21 -14.38 -20.99 21.30
C LEU A 21 -15.69 -21.07 22.10
N LYS A 22 -15.69 -21.60 23.34
CA LYS A 22 -16.88 -21.65 24.22
C LYS A 22 -17.42 -20.28 24.60
N ALA A 23 -16.57 -19.23 24.59
CA ALA A 23 -16.99 -17.87 24.88
C ALA A 23 -17.83 -17.23 23.75
N TYR A 24 -17.85 -17.83 22.56
CA TYR A 24 -18.58 -17.30 21.41
C TYR A 24 -20.00 -17.89 21.32
N PRO A 25 -20.99 -17.10 20.83
CA PRO A 25 -22.25 -17.66 20.36
C PRO A 25 -22.01 -18.72 19.28
N GLU A 26 -22.86 -19.74 19.21
CA GLU A 26 -22.66 -20.93 18.35
C GLU A 26 -22.30 -20.59 16.90
N LYS A 27 -23.02 -19.63 16.28
CA LYS A 27 -22.77 -19.18 14.90
C LYS A 27 -21.41 -18.52 14.73
N ALA A 28 -20.96 -17.76 15.73
CA ALA A 28 -19.65 -17.12 15.73
C ALA A 28 -18.54 -18.16 15.98
N ALA A 29 -18.75 -19.10 16.91
CA ALA A 29 -17.83 -20.19 17.20
C ALA A 29 -17.53 -21.03 15.95
N LYS A 30 -18.58 -21.51 15.25
CA LYS A 30 -18.45 -22.28 13.98
C LYS A 30 -17.70 -21.53 12.88
N LYS A 31 -17.75 -20.19 12.90
CA LYS A 31 -16.99 -19.37 11.95
C LYS A 31 -15.55 -19.19 12.42
N ARG A 32 -15.32 -18.88 13.69
CA ARG A 32 -13.98 -18.70 14.28
C ARG A 32 -13.14 -19.96 14.25
N GLU A 33 -13.74 -21.13 14.44
CA GLU A 33 -13.07 -22.42 14.38
C GLU A 33 -12.31 -22.61 13.06
N LYS A 34 -12.84 -22.11 11.94
CA LYS A 34 -12.20 -22.18 10.62
C LYS A 34 -10.92 -21.32 10.52
N HIS A 35 -10.65 -20.47 11.50
CA HIS A 35 -9.50 -19.56 11.53
C HIS A 35 -8.45 -19.93 12.58
N LEU A 36 -8.68 -20.99 13.35
CA LEU A 36 -7.82 -21.41 14.44
C LEU A 36 -7.46 -22.86 14.20
N ASN A 37 -6.16 -23.15 14.11
CA ASN A 37 -5.67 -24.51 14.03
C ASN A 37 -4.27 -24.60 14.64
N VAL A 38 -3.80 -25.81 14.87
CA VAL A 38 -2.46 -26.10 15.37
C VAL A 38 -1.61 -26.59 14.21
N HIS A 39 -0.44 -25.99 14.03
CA HIS A 39 0.53 -26.50 13.06
C HIS A 39 1.01 -27.89 13.47
N GLU A 40 1.04 -28.82 12.52
CA GLU A 40 1.51 -30.19 12.71
C GLU A 40 2.66 -30.44 11.74
N GLU A 41 3.76 -30.97 12.28
CA GLU A 41 4.99 -31.24 11.52
C GLU A 41 4.70 -32.17 10.32
N GLY A 42 5.26 -31.82 9.16
CA GLY A 42 5.03 -32.54 7.91
C GLY A 42 3.78 -32.12 7.12
N LYS A 43 2.95 -31.20 7.63
CA LYS A 43 1.89 -30.56 6.83
C LYS A 43 2.39 -29.29 6.15
N THR A 44 2.00 -29.12 4.89
CA THR A 44 2.36 -27.96 4.05
C THR A 44 1.60 -26.69 4.41
N ASP A 45 0.46 -26.80 5.12
CA ASP A 45 -0.28 -25.64 5.62
C ASP A 45 -0.88 -25.90 7.01
N CYS A 46 -1.31 -24.82 7.66
CA CYS A 46 -2.02 -24.88 8.95
C CYS A 46 -3.52 -25.18 8.79
N GLY A 47 -4.04 -25.45 7.60
CA GLY A 47 -5.46 -25.77 7.37
C GLY A 47 -6.47 -24.69 7.76
N VAL A 48 -6.04 -23.42 7.87
CA VAL A 48 -6.90 -22.30 8.27
C VAL A 48 -7.49 -21.58 7.07
N LYS A 49 -8.75 -21.16 7.18
CA LYS A 49 -9.33 -20.19 6.24
C LYS A 49 -8.79 -18.80 6.56
N SER A 50 -8.47 -18.02 5.54
CA SER A 50 -7.99 -16.65 5.66
C SER A 50 -8.72 -15.73 4.69
N ASN A 51 -8.47 -14.42 4.77
CA ASN A 51 -9.06 -13.41 3.88
C ASN A 51 -10.60 -13.44 3.73
N ILE A 52 -11.32 -13.67 4.83
CA ILE A 52 -12.80 -13.53 4.87
C ILE A 52 -13.23 -12.39 5.79
N LYS A 53 -14.51 -11.99 5.69
CA LYS A 53 -15.12 -10.94 6.52
C LYS A 53 -14.92 -11.21 8.02
N SER A 54 -14.50 -10.20 8.76
CA SER A 54 -14.46 -10.25 10.22
C SER A 54 -15.87 -10.44 10.78
N LEU A 55 -15.96 -11.11 11.95
CA LEU A 55 -17.23 -11.20 12.65
C LEU A 55 -17.56 -9.84 13.29
N PRO A 56 -18.83 -9.39 13.25
CA PRO A 56 -19.24 -8.19 13.98
C PRO A 56 -19.04 -8.36 15.49
N GLY A 57 -18.61 -7.28 16.17
CA GLY A 57 -18.54 -7.23 17.64
C GLY A 57 -17.40 -8.01 18.31
N VAL A 58 -16.46 -8.58 17.54
CA VAL A 58 -15.35 -9.39 18.10
C VAL A 58 -14.04 -8.63 18.28
N MET A 59 -14.09 -7.29 18.22
CA MET A 59 -12.92 -6.42 18.40
C MET A 59 -11.74 -6.82 17.50
N THR A 60 -11.99 -6.92 16.19
CA THR A 60 -10.96 -7.28 15.22
C THR A 60 -9.83 -6.24 15.18
N ALA A 61 -8.58 -6.69 15.11
CA ALA A 61 -7.41 -5.83 14.93
C ALA A 61 -7.20 -5.36 13.47
N ARG A 62 -8.13 -5.66 12.56
CA ARG A 62 -8.03 -5.25 11.16
C ARG A 62 -8.40 -3.78 10.99
N GLY A 63 -7.72 -3.14 10.04
CA GLY A 63 -8.13 -1.86 9.47
C GLY A 63 -8.98 -2.05 8.21
N CYS A 64 -8.98 -1.04 7.35
CA CYS A 64 -9.77 -0.99 6.11
C CYS A 64 -8.89 -0.87 4.85
N ALA A 65 -9.51 -0.89 3.66
CA ALA A 65 -8.79 -0.72 2.39
C ALA A 65 -8.04 0.63 2.29
N TYR A 66 -8.61 1.73 2.79
CA TYR A 66 -7.92 3.03 2.83
C TYR A 66 -6.60 2.94 3.60
N ALA A 67 -6.58 2.24 4.74
CA ALA A 67 -5.36 2.05 5.52
C ALA A 67 -4.30 1.27 4.72
N GLY A 68 -4.71 0.23 3.98
CA GLY A 68 -3.80 -0.51 3.09
C GLY A 68 -3.33 0.30 1.87
N SER A 69 -4.16 1.18 1.35
CA SER A 69 -3.78 2.03 0.21
C SER A 69 -2.96 3.23 0.67
N LYS A 70 -3.58 4.20 1.36
CA LYS A 70 -2.96 5.45 1.81
C LYS A 70 -1.92 5.20 2.88
N GLY A 71 -2.29 4.45 3.92
CA GLY A 71 -1.42 4.28 5.09
C GLY A 71 -0.21 3.38 4.85
N VAL A 72 -0.31 2.42 3.93
CA VAL A 72 0.75 1.43 3.67
C VAL A 72 1.47 1.68 2.36
N VAL A 73 0.78 1.70 1.22
CA VAL A 73 1.42 1.70 -0.11
C VAL A 73 1.73 3.11 -0.63
N TRP A 74 0.76 4.01 -0.66
CA TRP A 74 0.92 5.34 -1.25
C TRP A 74 1.62 6.31 -0.32
N GLY A 75 1.22 6.38 0.96
CA GLY A 75 1.68 7.38 1.93
C GLY A 75 3.20 7.53 2.08
N PRO A 76 4.00 6.45 1.96
CA PRO A 76 5.46 6.56 2.01
C PRO A 76 6.13 7.21 0.80
N ILE A 77 5.43 7.45 -0.32
CA ILE A 77 6.00 8.08 -1.52
C ILE A 77 6.23 9.56 -1.25
N LYS A 78 7.46 9.91 -0.89
CA LYS A 78 7.74 11.13 -0.14
C LYS A 78 7.52 12.42 -0.92
N ASP A 79 7.72 12.43 -2.24
CA ASP A 79 7.68 13.62 -3.10
C ASP A 79 6.30 13.87 -3.74
N MET A 80 5.30 13.09 -3.35
CA MET A 80 3.90 13.24 -3.75
C MET A 80 3.04 13.77 -2.62
N ILE A 81 1.97 14.49 -2.97
CA ILE A 81 0.91 14.86 -2.02
C ILE A 81 -0.19 13.80 -2.05
N HIS A 82 -0.60 13.32 -0.87
CA HIS A 82 -1.65 12.32 -0.73
C HIS A 82 -2.87 12.92 -0.06
N ILE A 83 -3.91 13.19 -0.86
CA ILE A 83 -5.17 13.76 -0.37
C ILE A 83 -6.00 12.63 0.24
N SER A 84 -6.30 12.74 1.53
CA SER A 84 -7.34 11.94 2.20
C SER A 84 -8.69 12.53 1.83
N HIS A 85 -9.32 11.98 0.80
CA HIS A 85 -10.51 12.56 0.20
C HIS A 85 -11.77 12.03 0.88
N GLY A 86 -12.32 12.84 1.77
CA GLY A 86 -13.46 12.53 2.61
C GLY A 86 -13.52 13.47 3.82
N PRO A 87 -14.23 13.09 4.89
CA PRO A 87 -14.23 13.79 6.17
C PRO A 87 -12.83 13.83 6.82
N VAL A 88 -12.64 14.64 7.86
CA VAL A 88 -11.33 14.81 8.51
C VAL A 88 -10.72 13.55 9.14
N GLY A 89 -11.54 12.53 9.44
CA GLY A 89 -11.20 11.43 10.34
C GLY A 89 -10.06 10.53 9.86
N CYS A 90 -10.17 9.91 8.68
CA CYS A 90 -9.24 8.84 8.29
C CYS A 90 -7.81 9.37 8.12
N GLY A 91 -7.67 10.55 7.52
CA GLY A 91 -6.38 11.20 7.38
C GLY A 91 -5.77 11.64 8.72
N TYR A 92 -6.58 12.14 9.67
CA TYR A 92 -6.10 12.53 11.02
C TYR A 92 -5.55 11.33 11.80
N TRP A 93 -6.31 10.23 11.89
CA TRP A 93 -5.88 9.04 12.64
C TRP A 93 -4.72 8.28 11.99
N SER A 94 -4.46 8.51 10.70
CA SER A 94 -3.33 7.94 9.97
C SER A 94 -2.17 8.92 9.80
N TRP A 95 -2.24 10.11 10.42
CA TRP A 95 -1.22 11.14 10.30
C TRP A 95 0.02 10.75 11.11
N SER A 96 1.09 10.39 10.41
CA SER A 96 2.41 10.08 11.01
C SER A 96 2.39 8.95 12.05
N GLY A 97 1.32 8.15 12.10
CA GLY A 97 1.19 7.00 13.01
C GLY A 97 2.03 5.79 12.57
N ARG A 98 2.39 5.73 11.27
CA ARG A 98 3.27 4.70 10.72
C ARG A 98 4.66 5.29 10.45
N ARG A 99 5.69 4.63 10.96
CA ARG A 99 7.08 5.11 10.94
C ARG A 99 7.82 4.82 9.63
N ASN A 100 7.16 5.01 8.48
CA ASN A 100 7.81 4.90 7.17
C ASN A 100 8.76 6.09 6.95
N TYR A 101 10.02 5.91 7.33
CA TYR A 101 11.02 6.97 7.35
C TYR A 101 11.35 7.45 5.92
N TYR A 102 11.70 8.73 5.81
CA TYR A 102 12.18 9.32 4.57
C TYR A 102 13.18 10.45 4.85
N LEU A 103 13.97 10.80 3.84
CA LEU A 103 14.83 11.97 3.83
C LEU A 103 14.26 13.04 2.88
N GLY A 104 14.14 14.27 3.38
CA GLY A 104 13.68 15.43 2.63
C GLY A 104 13.28 16.60 3.54
N THR A 105 12.90 17.72 2.95
CA THR A 105 12.39 18.92 3.64
C THR A 105 10.86 18.90 3.63
N THR A 106 10.28 18.48 4.76
CA THR A 106 8.82 18.30 4.87
C THR A 106 8.08 19.62 4.64
N GLY A 107 7.07 19.62 3.77
CA GLY A 107 6.30 20.80 3.38
C GLY A 107 6.92 21.62 2.25
N VAL A 108 8.10 21.22 1.77
CA VAL A 108 8.79 21.85 0.63
C VAL A 108 8.87 20.88 -0.53
N ASP A 109 9.73 19.86 -0.44
CA ASP A 109 9.95 18.87 -1.50
C ASP A 109 9.42 17.47 -1.13
N THR A 110 9.05 17.27 0.14
CA THR A 110 8.53 16.01 0.66
C THR A 110 7.35 16.24 1.60
N PHE A 111 6.46 15.25 1.69
CA PHE A 111 5.12 15.45 2.27
C PHE A 111 4.63 14.29 3.16
N GLY A 112 5.43 13.25 3.35
CA GLY A 112 5.00 11.98 3.97
C GLY A 112 4.46 12.09 5.40
N THR A 113 4.87 13.11 6.18
CA THR A 113 4.37 13.37 7.53
C THR A 113 3.36 14.53 7.61
N MET A 114 2.71 14.90 6.51
CA MET A 114 1.64 15.90 6.49
C MET A 114 0.26 15.27 6.27
N HIS A 115 -0.79 15.95 6.71
CA HIS A 115 -2.18 15.54 6.48
C HIS A 115 -2.88 16.53 5.55
N PHE A 116 -3.03 16.11 4.29
CA PHE A 116 -3.87 16.80 3.31
C PHE A 116 -5.22 16.09 3.23
N THR A 117 -6.30 16.86 3.34
CA THR A 117 -7.67 16.34 3.27
C THR A 117 -8.59 17.34 2.61
N SER A 118 -9.64 16.82 1.99
CA SER A 118 -10.75 17.64 1.50
C SER A 118 -11.74 18.05 2.58
N ASP A 119 -11.63 17.51 3.80
CA ASP A 119 -12.48 17.81 4.96
C ASP A 119 -13.97 17.96 4.60
N PHE A 120 -14.59 16.86 4.17
CA PHE A 120 -16.00 16.86 3.73
C PHE A 120 -16.91 17.36 4.84
N GLN A 121 -17.72 18.34 4.46
CA GLN A 121 -18.85 18.83 5.22
C GLN A 121 -20.15 18.22 4.68
N GLU A 122 -21.26 18.41 5.38
CA GLU A 122 -22.57 17.88 4.98
C GLU A 122 -22.95 18.30 3.54
N ARG A 123 -22.66 19.54 3.15
CA ARG A 123 -22.85 20.02 1.77
C ARG A 123 -22.11 19.19 0.72
N ASP A 124 -20.93 18.69 1.04
CA ASP A 124 -20.10 17.91 0.11
C ASP A 124 -20.67 16.49 -0.03
N ILE A 125 -21.32 15.97 1.03
CA ILE A 125 -22.07 14.71 0.99
C ILE A 125 -23.34 14.85 0.13
N VAL A 126 -24.06 15.97 0.28
CA VAL A 126 -25.35 16.20 -0.41
C VAL A 126 -25.15 16.52 -1.90
N PHE A 127 -24.12 17.31 -2.24
CA PHE A 127 -23.94 17.85 -3.60
C PHE A 127 -22.73 17.28 -4.35
N GLY A 128 -21.98 16.36 -3.74
CA GLY A 128 -20.75 15.79 -4.30
C GLY A 128 -19.51 16.65 -4.05
N GLY A 129 -18.35 16.01 -4.09
CA GLY A 129 -17.05 16.59 -3.77
C GLY A 129 -16.20 17.02 -4.97
N ASP A 130 -16.55 16.64 -6.20
CA ASP A 130 -15.68 16.79 -7.38
C ASP A 130 -15.21 18.23 -7.65
N LYS A 131 -16.10 19.22 -7.46
CA LYS A 131 -15.75 20.64 -7.60
C LYS A 131 -14.77 21.10 -6.53
N LYS A 132 -14.98 20.66 -5.28
CA LYS A 132 -14.09 20.95 -4.15
C LYS A 132 -12.72 20.30 -4.37
N LEU A 133 -12.70 19.06 -4.84
CA LEU A 133 -11.47 18.32 -5.14
C LEU A 133 -10.66 18.99 -6.26
N THR A 134 -11.33 19.43 -7.34
CA THR A 134 -10.67 20.18 -8.42
C THR A 134 -9.96 21.41 -7.87
N LYS A 135 -10.67 22.23 -7.09
CA LYS A 135 -10.12 23.45 -6.50
C LYS A 135 -8.98 23.16 -5.52
N LEU A 136 -9.13 22.12 -4.69
CA LEU A 136 -8.11 21.69 -3.74
C LEU A 136 -6.80 21.30 -4.44
N ILE A 137 -6.86 20.54 -5.53
CA ILE A 137 -5.66 20.14 -6.28
C ILE A 137 -4.94 21.37 -6.87
N GLU A 138 -5.69 22.32 -7.42
CA GLU A 138 -5.13 23.58 -7.93
C GLU A 138 -4.49 24.42 -6.82
N GLU A 139 -5.12 24.51 -5.64
CA GLU A 139 -4.55 25.20 -4.48
C GLU A 139 -3.27 24.53 -3.97
N LEU A 140 -3.24 23.20 -3.91
CA LEU A 140 -2.06 22.45 -3.49
C LEU A 140 -0.89 22.66 -4.45
N ASP A 141 -1.15 22.76 -5.75
CA ASP A 141 -0.09 23.02 -6.73
C ASP A 141 0.53 24.42 -6.58
N VAL A 142 -0.29 25.42 -6.22
CA VAL A 142 0.19 26.78 -5.92
C VAL A 142 0.97 26.83 -4.61
N LEU A 143 0.46 26.20 -3.55
CA LEU A 143 1.05 26.26 -2.21
C LEU A 143 2.29 25.36 -2.06
N PHE A 144 2.34 24.25 -2.80
CA PHE A 144 3.42 23.26 -2.74
C PHE A 144 3.97 22.98 -4.14
N PRO A 145 4.59 23.97 -4.81
CA PRO A 145 4.92 23.88 -6.24
C PRO A 145 5.96 22.80 -6.57
N LEU A 146 6.75 22.34 -5.59
CA LEU A 146 7.75 21.29 -5.78
C LEU A 146 7.18 19.87 -5.69
N ASN A 147 5.88 19.70 -5.39
CA ASN A 147 5.25 18.38 -5.43
C ASN A 147 5.41 17.75 -6.83
N ARG A 148 5.71 16.44 -6.86
CA ARG A 148 5.94 15.69 -8.10
C ARG A 148 4.70 14.95 -8.59
N GLY A 149 3.59 15.06 -7.87
CA GLY A 149 2.34 14.40 -8.18
C GLY A 149 1.37 14.40 -7.00
N VAL A 150 0.13 14.05 -7.28
CA VAL A 150 -0.95 13.98 -6.30
C VAL A 150 -1.62 12.61 -6.40
N SER A 151 -1.95 11.98 -5.27
CA SER A 151 -2.91 10.88 -5.24
C SER A 151 -4.15 11.21 -4.42
N ILE A 152 -5.31 10.80 -4.92
CA ILE A 152 -6.62 11.03 -4.32
C ILE A 152 -7.03 9.72 -3.64
N GLN A 153 -6.90 9.66 -2.32
CA GLN A 153 -7.18 8.48 -1.52
C GLN A 153 -8.62 8.52 -1.02
N SER A 154 -9.51 7.78 -1.69
CA SER A 154 -10.94 7.81 -1.40
C SER A 154 -11.25 7.24 -0.02
N GLU A 155 -11.93 8.02 0.82
CA GLU A 155 -12.56 7.53 2.03
C GLU A 155 -13.96 6.96 1.74
N CYS A 156 -14.64 6.43 2.76
CA CYS A 156 -15.93 5.74 2.60
C CYS A 156 -17.00 6.53 1.82
N PRO A 157 -17.23 7.84 2.04
CA PRO A 157 -18.34 8.53 1.39
C PRO A 157 -18.21 8.66 -0.12
N ILE A 158 -16.99 8.74 -0.66
CA ILE A 158 -16.73 9.05 -2.07
C ILE A 158 -17.43 8.06 -3.00
N GLY A 159 -17.26 6.76 -2.72
CA GLY A 159 -17.90 5.70 -3.51
C GLY A 159 -19.40 5.56 -3.27
N LEU A 160 -19.92 6.09 -2.16
CA LEU A 160 -21.35 6.01 -1.82
C LEU A 160 -22.17 7.10 -2.49
N ILE A 161 -21.60 8.30 -2.65
CA ILE A 161 -22.27 9.45 -3.27
C ILE A 161 -22.05 9.53 -4.78
N GLY A 162 -21.12 8.72 -5.32
CA GLY A 162 -20.91 8.60 -6.76
C GLY A 162 -20.04 9.70 -7.38
N ASP A 163 -19.16 10.32 -6.60
CA ASP A 163 -18.14 11.28 -7.10
C ASP A 163 -17.25 10.61 -8.17
N ASP A 164 -16.90 11.33 -9.24
CA ASP A 164 -16.05 10.86 -10.35
C ASP A 164 -14.63 11.41 -10.26
N ILE A 165 -13.87 10.87 -9.30
CA ILE A 165 -12.48 11.29 -9.07
C ILE A 165 -11.55 10.99 -10.24
N GLU A 166 -11.88 10.02 -11.10
CA GLU A 166 -11.11 9.69 -12.30
C GLU A 166 -11.22 10.81 -13.34
N ALA A 167 -12.41 11.36 -13.54
CA ALA A 167 -12.62 12.53 -14.39
C ALA A 167 -11.89 13.77 -13.82
N VAL A 168 -11.99 13.99 -12.51
CA VAL A 168 -11.27 15.08 -11.83
C VAL A 168 -9.76 14.91 -12.01
N ALA A 169 -9.21 13.72 -11.76
CA ALA A 169 -7.78 13.43 -11.89
C ALA A 169 -7.25 13.68 -13.31
N LYS A 170 -7.96 13.21 -14.34
CA LYS A 170 -7.58 13.45 -15.75
C LYS A 170 -7.57 14.93 -16.09
N LYS A 171 -8.56 15.69 -15.61
CA LYS A 171 -8.67 17.12 -15.85
C LYS A 171 -7.53 17.87 -15.14
N THR A 172 -7.40 17.70 -13.83
CA THR A 172 -6.42 18.44 -13.03
C THR A 172 -4.99 18.06 -13.36
N SER A 173 -4.72 16.80 -13.71
CA SER A 173 -3.39 16.38 -14.18
C SER A 173 -2.93 17.17 -15.42
N LYS A 174 -3.84 17.48 -16.34
CA LYS A 174 -3.53 18.36 -17.48
C LYS A 174 -3.32 19.81 -17.05
N THR A 175 -4.15 20.31 -16.13
CA THR A 175 -4.06 21.68 -15.61
C THR A 175 -2.72 21.95 -14.93
N ILE A 176 -2.26 21.06 -14.04
CA ILE A 176 -1.05 21.27 -13.24
C ILE A 176 0.22 20.68 -13.89
N GLY A 177 0.08 19.95 -15.01
CA GLY A 177 1.19 19.31 -15.70
C GLY A 177 1.88 18.17 -14.93
N LYS A 178 1.26 17.66 -13.85
CA LYS A 178 1.80 16.63 -12.96
C LYS A 178 0.85 15.42 -12.88
N PRO A 179 1.35 14.22 -12.55
CA PRO A 179 0.48 13.06 -12.36
C PRO A 179 -0.51 13.27 -11.22
N VAL A 180 -1.80 13.03 -11.50
CA VAL A 180 -2.86 12.96 -10.49
C VAL A 180 -3.49 11.56 -10.57
N ILE A 181 -3.41 10.81 -9.48
CA ILE A 181 -3.78 9.39 -9.43
C ILE A 181 -5.06 9.24 -8.59
N PRO A 182 -6.21 8.85 -9.18
CA PRO A 182 -7.40 8.50 -8.44
C PRO A 182 -7.24 7.12 -7.81
N VAL A 183 -7.55 6.98 -6.51
CA VAL A 183 -7.44 5.69 -5.82
C VAL A 183 -8.74 5.38 -5.10
N ARG A 184 -9.51 4.42 -5.64
CA ARG A 184 -10.79 3.93 -5.09
C ARG A 184 -10.56 2.95 -3.94
N CYS A 185 -9.98 3.44 -2.86
CA CYS A 185 -9.62 2.68 -1.67
C CYS A 185 -10.62 2.83 -0.51
N GLU A 186 -11.90 3.10 -0.81
CA GLU A 186 -12.95 3.33 0.18
C GLU A 186 -12.98 2.20 1.22
N GLY A 187 -13.08 2.56 2.50
CA GLY A 187 -12.88 1.63 3.61
C GLY A 187 -13.87 0.45 3.67
N PHE A 188 -15.03 0.55 3.02
CA PHE A 188 -16.01 -0.53 2.91
C PHE A 188 -15.62 -1.62 1.90
N ARG A 189 -14.62 -1.38 1.04
CA ARG A 189 -14.17 -2.36 0.05
C ARG A 189 -13.35 -3.46 0.71
N GLY A 190 -13.65 -4.70 0.33
CA GLY A 190 -12.91 -5.87 0.82
C GLY A 190 -13.20 -6.19 2.28
N VAL A 191 -12.22 -6.77 2.96
CA VAL A 191 -12.38 -7.28 4.34
C VAL A 191 -11.24 -6.88 5.28
N SER A 192 -10.23 -6.18 4.76
CA SER A 192 -9.02 -5.75 5.48
C SER A 192 -8.19 -4.80 4.60
N GLN A 193 -7.06 -4.35 5.14
CA GLN A 193 -6.02 -3.61 4.41
C GLN A 193 -5.55 -4.30 3.11
N SER A 194 -5.66 -5.64 3.03
CA SER A 194 -5.15 -6.41 1.89
C SER A 194 -5.75 -6.01 0.55
N LEU A 195 -7.04 -5.64 0.48
CA LEU A 195 -7.61 -5.19 -0.79
C LEU A 195 -7.11 -3.77 -1.13
N GLY A 196 -6.84 -2.94 -0.12
CA GLY A 196 -6.19 -1.66 -0.29
C GLY A 196 -4.82 -1.77 -0.94
N HIS A 197 -4.03 -2.79 -0.57
CA HIS A 197 -2.76 -3.07 -1.25
C HIS A 197 -2.98 -3.34 -2.75
N HIS A 198 -3.91 -4.23 -3.09
CA HIS A 198 -4.20 -4.58 -4.47
C HIS A 198 -4.65 -3.36 -5.28
N ILE A 199 -5.63 -2.59 -4.77
CA ILE A 199 -6.12 -1.36 -5.41
C ILE A 199 -4.98 -0.37 -5.62
N ALA A 200 -4.10 -0.20 -4.63
CA ALA A 200 -2.97 0.70 -4.76
C ALA A 200 -1.98 0.26 -5.86
N ASN A 201 -1.69 -1.05 -5.95
CA ASN A 201 -0.84 -1.61 -7.00
C ASN A 201 -1.46 -1.41 -8.38
N ASP A 202 -2.76 -1.66 -8.53
CA ASP A 202 -3.48 -1.44 -9.79
C ASP A 202 -3.41 0.03 -10.22
N MET A 203 -3.50 0.99 -9.30
CA MET A 203 -3.40 2.40 -9.66
C MET A 203 -1.98 2.81 -10.08
N ILE A 204 -0.94 2.17 -9.52
CA ILE A 204 0.43 2.36 -10.03
C ILE A 204 0.54 1.79 -11.46
N ARG A 205 0.03 0.58 -11.68
CA ARG A 205 -0.05 -0.03 -13.02
C ARG A 205 -0.78 0.86 -14.02
N ASP A 206 -1.92 1.43 -13.64
CA ASP A 206 -2.82 2.08 -14.60
C ASP A 206 -2.52 3.57 -14.81
N TRP A 207 -1.87 4.24 -13.85
CA TRP A 207 -1.65 5.70 -13.89
C TRP A 207 -0.20 6.16 -13.83
N VAL A 208 0.72 5.30 -13.36
CA VAL A 208 2.15 5.62 -13.26
C VAL A 208 2.93 4.95 -14.39
N PHE A 209 2.78 3.64 -14.59
CA PHE A 209 3.53 2.91 -15.62
C PHE A 209 3.28 3.38 -17.06
N PRO A 210 2.06 3.76 -17.49
CA PRO A 210 1.86 4.33 -18.81
C PRO A 210 2.65 5.63 -19.03
N ARG A 211 2.92 6.39 -17.96
CA ARG A 211 3.79 7.58 -18.03
C ARG A 211 5.25 7.19 -18.15
N ALA A 212 5.69 6.13 -17.49
CA ALA A 212 7.03 5.59 -17.65
C ALA A 212 7.26 5.12 -19.10
N ASP A 213 6.31 4.35 -19.64
CA ASP A 213 6.36 3.85 -21.02
C ASP A 213 6.37 4.99 -22.04
N GLN A 214 5.52 6.00 -21.84
CA GLN A 214 5.48 7.18 -22.68
C GLN A 214 6.80 7.97 -22.59
N GLY A 215 7.28 8.22 -21.38
CA GLY A 215 8.52 8.95 -21.14
C GLY A 215 9.76 8.26 -21.73
N LYS A 216 9.75 6.93 -21.75
CA LYS A 216 10.79 6.13 -22.43
C LYS A 216 10.70 6.26 -23.95
N LYS A 217 9.49 6.25 -24.52
CA LYS A 217 9.26 6.37 -25.97
C LYS A 217 9.62 7.74 -26.52
N ASP A 218 9.32 8.81 -25.79
CA ASP A 218 9.61 10.18 -26.23
C ASP A 218 10.98 10.73 -25.74
N GLY A 219 11.70 9.94 -24.93
CA GLY A 219 13.04 10.30 -24.44
C GLY A 219 13.04 11.33 -23.30
N THR A 220 11.88 11.65 -22.72
CA THR A 220 11.78 12.52 -21.54
C THR A 220 12.18 11.83 -20.26
N LEU A 221 12.06 10.48 -20.20
CA LEU A 221 12.55 9.65 -19.10
C LEU A 221 13.86 8.97 -19.50
N LYS A 222 14.98 9.61 -19.16
CA LYS A 222 16.33 9.07 -19.44
C LYS A 222 16.73 8.10 -18.35
N PHE A 223 17.20 6.91 -18.75
CA PHE A 223 17.70 5.89 -17.84
C PHE A 223 18.95 5.24 -18.42
N GLU A 224 20.07 5.40 -17.73
CA GLU A 224 21.34 4.72 -18.05
C GLU A 224 21.44 3.44 -17.21
N GLY A 225 21.00 2.33 -17.81
CA GLY A 225 20.93 1.05 -17.13
C GLY A 225 22.27 0.33 -16.98
N THR A 226 22.36 -0.53 -15.97
CA THR A 226 23.45 -1.49 -15.79
C THR A 226 22.90 -2.93 -15.69
N PRO A 227 23.76 -3.95 -15.85
CA PRO A 227 23.37 -5.34 -15.58
C PRO A 227 23.01 -5.62 -14.10
N TYR A 228 23.34 -4.70 -13.18
CA TYR A 228 23.21 -4.89 -11.73
C TYR A 228 22.06 -4.09 -11.10
N ASP A 229 21.17 -3.55 -11.93
CA ASP A 229 20.05 -2.73 -11.49
C ASP A 229 18.95 -3.57 -10.83
N VAL A 230 18.61 -3.27 -9.58
CA VAL A 230 17.54 -3.95 -8.84
C VAL A 230 16.57 -2.95 -8.20
N ALA A 231 15.38 -3.41 -7.86
CA ALA A 231 14.44 -2.66 -7.02
C ALA A 231 14.06 -3.46 -5.77
N ILE A 232 14.02 -2.78 -4.62
CA ILE A 232 13.48 -3.34 -3.37
C ILE A 232 11.96 -3.13 -3.40
N ILE A 233 11.21 -4.22 -3.41
CA ILE A 233 9.76 -4.22 -3.57
C ILE A 233 9.06 -4.66 -2.28
N GLY A 234 8.21 -3.79 -1.74
CA GLY A 234 7.44 -4.08 -0.53
C GLY A 234 8.23 -3.90 0.77
N ASP A 235 9.23 -3.01 0.77
CA ASP A 235 9.83 -2.49 2.00
C ASP A 235 9.39 -1.04 2.19
N TYR A 236 8.86 -0.75 3.37
CA TYR A 236 8.27 0.53 3.70
C TYR A 236 9.13 1.38 4.64
N ASN A 237 10.38 0.97 4.83
CA ASN A 237 11.38 1.69 5.59
C ASN A 237 10.92 2.02 7.01
N ILE A 238 10.35 1.04 7.71
CA ILE A 238 9.86 1.24 9.06
C ILE A 238 11.05 1.50 9.98
N GLY A 239 11.21 2.73 10.45
CA GLY A 239 12.35 3.10 11.28
C GLY A 239 13.73 2.93 10.62
N GLY A 240 13.82 2.85 9.29
CA GLY A 240 15.09 2.70 8.56
C GLY A 240 15.37 1.32 7.97
N ASP A 241 14.43 0.37 8.03
CA ASP A 241 14.61 -1.01 7.54
C ASP A 241 15.12 -1.11 6.09
N ALA A 242 14.52 -0.35 5.17
CA ALA A 242 14.88 -0.37 3.74
C ALA A 242 16.29 0.19 3.51
N TRP A 243 16.71 1.19 4.29
CA TRP A 243 18.05 1.74 4.20
C TRP A 243 19.11 0.74 4.62
N ALA A 244 18.88 0.00 5.71
CA ALA A 244 19.79 -1.06 6.14
C ALA A 244 19.90 -2.16 5.08
N SER A 245 18.77 -2.58 4.49
CA SER A 245 18.76 -3.56 3.39
C SER A 245 19.47 -3.02 2.13
N ARG A 246 19.26 -1.75 1.79
CA ARG A 246 19.89 -1.08 0.64
C ARG A 246 21.41 -1.13 0.72
N ILE A 247 21.97 -0.76 1.87
CA ILE A 247 23.42 -0.70 2.07
C ILE A 247 24.05 -2.06 1.73
N LEU A 248 23.49 -3.15 2.24
CA LEU A 248 24.01 -4.50 1.98
C LEU A 248 23.93 -4.89 0.50
N LEU A 249 22.85 -4.53 -0.19
CA LEU A 249 22.70 -4.79 -1.63
C LEU A 249 23.70 -3.99 -2.46
N GLU A 250 23.96 -2.73 -2.08
CA GLU A 250 24.94 -1.88 -2.77
C GLU A 250 26.39 -2.32 -2.48
N GLU A 251 26.68 -2.78 -1.25
CA GLU A 251 28.01 -3.31 -0.87
C GLU A 251 28.40 -4.57 -1.66
N ILE A 252 27.42 -5.41 -2.04
CA ILE A 252 27.68 -6.59 -2.89
C ILE A 252 27.76 -6.24 -4.39
N GLY A 253 27.67 -4.95 -4.74
CA GLY A 253 27.85 -4.44 -6.10
C GLY A 253 26.56 -4.29 -6.91
N LEU A 254 25.38 -4.43 -6.29
CA LEU A 254 24.12 -4.11 -6.97
C LEU A 254 23.86 -2.60 -6.96
N ARG A 255 23.05 -2.12 -7.91
CA ARG A 255 22.55 -0.74 -7.92
C ARG A 255 21.06 -0.74 -7.58
N VAL A 256 20.70 -0.25 -6.41
CA VAL A 256 19.28 -0.15 -6.01
C VAL A 256 18.65 1.08 -6.67
N VAL A 257 17.92 0.84 -7.76
CA VAL A 257 17.27 1.89 -8.57
C VAL A 257 16.03 2.45 -7.89
N ALA A 258 15.29 1.60 -7.16
CA ALA A 258 14.02 2.00 -6.53
C ALA A 258 13.76 1.26 -5.23
N GLN A 259 13.04 1.93 -4.31
CA GLN A 259 12.50 1.34 -3.09
C GLN A 259 10.99 1.58 -3.00
N TRP A 260 10.21 0.50 -2.88
CA TRP A 260 8.76 0.54 -2.91
C TRP A 260 8.16 0.21 -1.54
N SER A 261 7.63 1.18 -0.79
CA SER A 261 7.65 2.63 -1.06
C SER A 261 8.31 3.45 0.04
N GLY A 262 8.94 2.81 1.04
CA GLY A 262 9.64 3.53 2.10
C GLY A 262 10.77 4.39 1.55
N ASP A 263 10.78 5.67 1.90
CA ASP A 263 11.68 6.70 1.32
C ASP A 263 11.60 6.86 -0.21
N GLY A 264 10.66 6.19 -0.87
CA GLY A 264 10.57 6.12 -2.32
C GLY A 264 10.02 7.42 -2.93
N THR A 265 10.47 7.70 -4.15
CA THR A 265 9.97 8.83 -4.97
C THR A 265 9.11 8.32 -6.14
N ILE A 266 8.23 9.17 -6.66
CA ILE A 266 7.47 8.83 -7.89
C ILE A 266 8.43 8.59 -9.07
N ASN A 267 9.57 9.28 -9.10
CA ASN A 267 10.57 9.08 -10.13
C ASN A 267 11.18 7.67 -10.07
N GLU A 268 11.52 7.16 -8.89
CA GLU A 268 11.99 5.78 -8.74
C GLU A 268 10.95 4.76 -9.23
N MET A 269 9.67 5.00 -8.96
CA MET A 269 8.60 4.14 -9.48
C MET A 269 8.52 4.17 -11.02
N LEU A 270 8.68 5.35 -11.63
CA LEU A 270 8.76 5.48 -13.09
C LEU A 270 9.99 4.79 -13.69
N MET A 271 11.11 4.75 -12.96
CA MET A 271 12.34 4.09 -13.42
C MET A 271 12.32 2.57 -13.25
N THR A 272 11.48 2.05 -12.34
CA THR A 272 11.46 0.62 -11.96
C THR A 272 11.27 -0.34 -13.14
N PRO A 273 10.44 -0.05 -14.19
CA PRO A 273 10.35 -0.90 -15.38
C PRO A 273 11.66 -1.09 -16.20
N ASN A 274 12.79 -0.49 -15.77
CA ASN A 274 14.08 -0.64 -16.43
C ASN A 274 15.09 -1.51 -15.64
N VAL A 275 14.74 -1.95 -14.43
CA VAL A 275 15.62 -2.79 -13.59
C VAL A 275 15.77 -4.19 -14.19
N LYS A 276 16.77 -4.94 -13.71
CA LYS A 276 17.02 -6.33 -14.12
C LYS A 276 16.35 -7.34 -13.20
N MET A 277 15.97 -6.94 -11.98
CA MET A 277 15.33 -7.83 -11.02
C MET A 277 14.57 -7.06 -9.94
N ASN A 278 13.42 -7.60 -9.54
CA ASN A 278 12.65 -7.13 -8.40
C ASN A 278 12.89 -8.03 -7.18
N LEU A 279 13.33 -7.45 -6.07
CA LEU A 279 13.58 -8.14 -4.80
C LEU A 279 12.41 -7.89 -3.85
N ILE A 280 11.57 -8.89 -3.65
CA ILE A 280 10.30 -8.77 -2.92
C ILE A 280 10.51 -9.13 -1.45
N HIS A 281 10.31 -8.14 -0.56
CA HIS A 281 10.26 -8.36 0.88
C HIS A 281 8.81 -8.68 1.32
N CYS A 282 7.91 -7.69 1.29
CA CYS A 282 6.51 -7.93 1.63
C CYS A 282 5.72 -8.50 0.45
N TYR A 283 5.77 -9.83 0.28
CA TYR A 283 4.98 -10.54 -0.74
C TYR A 283 3.50 -10.16 -0.73
N ARG A 284 2.88 -10.04 0.45
CA ARG A 284 1.43 -9.81 0.55
C ARG A 284 0.97 -8.49 -0.06
N SER A 285 1.79 -7.45 0.04
CA SER A 285 1.38 -6.11 -0.37
C SER A 285 1.73 -5.79 -1.81
N MET A 286 2.82 -6.34 -2.34
CA MET A 286 3.35 -5.92 -3.64
C MET A 286 3.45 -7.05 -4.68
N ASN A 287 3.02 -8.29 -4.38
CA ASN A 287 3.07 -9.34 -5.41
C ASN A 287 2.23 -9.03 -6.66
N TYR A 288 1.22 -8.17 -6.54
CA TYR A 288 0.37 -7.77 -7.65
C TYR A 288 1.18 -7.01 -8.71
N ILE A 289 1.90 -5.96 -8.32
CA ILE A 289 2.72 -5.18 -9.25
C ILE A 289 3.96 -5.96 -9.69
N SER A 290 4.53 -6.81 -8.82
CA SER A 290 5.66 -7.67 -9.19
C SER A 290 5.30 -8.64 -10.32
N ARG A 291 4.17 -9.35 -10.21
CA ARG A 291 3.67 -10.22 -11.28
C ARG A 291 3.40 -9.45 -12.57
N HIS A 292 2.77 -8.28 -12.45
CA HIS A 292 2.55 -7.42 -13.60
C HIS A 292 3.87 -7.01 -14.28
N MET A 293 4.91 -6.66 -13.52
CA MET A 293 6.21 -6.29 -14.09
C MET A 293 6.92 -7.47 -14.76
N GLU A 294 6.77 -8.67 -14.22
CA GLU A 294 7.25 -9.90 -14.88
C GLU A 294 6.53 -10.15 -16.20
N GLU A 295 5.19 -10.03 -16.22
CA GLU A 295 4.35 -10.25 -17.41
C GLU A 295 4.54 -9.17 -18.49
N ALA A 296 4.57 -7.88 -18.11
CA ALA A 296 4.59 -6.76 -19.03
C ALA A 296 5.99 -6.32 -19.47
N TYR A 297 6.99 -6.47 -18.59
CA TYR A 297 8.35 -5.99 -18.82
C TYR A 297 9.41 -7.10 -18.80
N GLY A 298 9.03 -8.35 -18.50
CA GLY A 298 9.97 -9.48 -18.43
C GLY A 298 10.94 -9.39 -17.25
N ILE A 299 10.60 -8.65 -16.20
CA ILE A 299 11.49 -8.42 -15.04
C ILE A 299 11.27 -9.55 -14.02
N PRO A 300 12.26 -10.44 -13.81
CA PRO A 300 12.13 -11.53 -12.85
C PRO A 300 11.99 -11.01 -11.41
N CYS A 301 11.29 -11.78 -10.59
CA CYS A 301 11.02 -11.47 -9.21
C CYS A 301 11.59 -12.55 -8.28
N LEU A 302 12.22 -12.14 -7.18
CA LEU A 302 12.69 -13.05 -6.12
C LEU A 302 12.16 -12.58 -4.78
N ASN A 303 11.52 -13.49 -4.05
CA ASN A 303 11.22 -13.24 -2.64
C ASN A 303 12.47 -13.46 -1.81
N TYR A 304 12.80 -12.53 -0.91
CA TYR A 304 13.86 -12.72 0.08
C TYR A 304 13.27 -12.69 1.49
N ASP A 305 13.87 -13.47 2.39
CA ASP A 305 13.43 -13.67 3.79
C ASP A 305 12.02 -14.28 3.96
N ASN A 306 11.49 -14.93 2.91
CA ASN A 306 10.36 -15.83 3.08
C ASN A 306 10.91 -17.18 3.58
N VAL A 307 10.85 -17.38 4.90
CA VAL A 307 10.89 -18.73 5.49
C VAL A 307 9.67 -19.48 4.95
N SER A 308 9.87 -20.23 3.87
CA SER A 308 8.92 -21.22 3.35
C SER A 308 8.91 -22.45 4.25
#